data_AF-A0A7J2U5P5-F1
#
_entry.id   AF-A0A7J2U5P5-F1
#
_cell.length_a   1.000
_cell.length_b   1.000
_cell.length_c   1.000
_cell.angle_alpha   90.00
_cell.angle_beta   90.00
_cell.angle_gamma   90.00
#
_symmetry.space_group_name_H-M   'P 1'
#
loop_
_entity.id
_entity.type
_entity.pdbx_description
1 polymer ?
#
loop_
_entity_poly.entity_id
_entity_poly.type
_entity_poly.pdbx_seq_one_letter_code
_entity_poly.pdbx_strand_id
1 'polypeptide(L)'
;MLNMCSGADIELPGEVLRHVEIAEKFLAEGRELIDKDPVQASEKLYKAAEEAVKALAIALNLPEARKAIESGSWWSKLLEKAAQSVAKALGAKEFILWWDAAFKLHVDGFHEARLSSEDVKERYEYIESMVNTAKRILQKQQSPRKQH
;
A
#
# COMPACT_ATOMS: atom_id res chain seq x y z
N MET A 1 -16.19 34.85 -20.07
CA MET A 1 -15.52 33.91 -20.99
C MET A 1 -14.12 33.68 -20.47
N LEU A 2 -13.88 32.54 -19.82
CA LEU A 2 -12.58 31.89 -19.66
C LEU A 2 -12.87 30.49 -19.13
N ASN A 3 -12.91 29.55 -20.07
CA ASN A 3 -12.99 28.13 -19.87
C ASN A 3 -11.55 27.62 -19.77
N MET A 4 -11.14 26.94 -18.69
CA MET A 4 -9.91 26.16 -18.68
C MET A 4 -10.02 24.94 -17.74
N CYS A 5 -9.83 23.77 -18.37
CA CYS A 5 -9.29 22.53 -17.84
C CYS A 5 -10.22 21.57 -17.08
N SER A 6 -10.96 20.80 -17.89
CA SER A 6 -11.03 19.33 -17.76
C SER A 6 -9.73 18.74 -17.23
N GLY A 7 -9.77 18.19 -16.03
CA GLY A 7 -8.85 17.17 -15.53
C GLY A 7 -9.70 16.21 -14.73
N ALA A 8 -9.75 14.95 -15.16
CA ALA A 8 -10.62 13.91 -14.61
C ALA A 8 -10.77 14.04 -13.09
N ASP A 9 -12.01 14.33 -12.65
CA ASP A 9 -12.43 14.10 -11.28
C ASP A 9 -12.24 12.61 -11.02
N ILE A 10 -11.06 12.23 -10.55
CA ILE A 10 -10.83 10.92 -9.98
C ILE A 10 -11.96 10.81 -8.96
N GLU A 11 -12.83 9.81 -9.10
CA GLU A 11 -13.66 9.38 -7.99
C GLU A 11 -12.67 8.85 -6.94
N LEU A 12 -12.05 9.77 -6.18
CA LEU A 12 -11.01 9.51 -5.18
C LEU A 12 -11.45 8.40 -4.22
N PRO A 13 -12.74 8.28 -3.81
CA PRO A 13 -13.21 7.13 -3.05
C PRO A 13 -13.14 5.79 -3.80
N GLY A 14 -13.41 5.78 -5.11
CA GLY A 14 -13.44 4.58 -5.95
C GLY A 14 -12.06 4.02 -6.24
N GLU A 15 -11.08 4.88 -6.54
CA GLU A 15 -9.69 4.43 -6.77
C GLU A 15 -9.04 3.91 -5.48
N VAL A 16 -9.25 4.60 -4.35
CA VAL A 16 -8.76 4.15 -3.05
C VAL A 16 -9.38 2.80 -2.67
N LEU A 17 -10.69 2.63 -2.85
CA LEU A 17 -11.38 1.37 -2.59
C LEU A 17 -10.77 0.22 -3.42
N ARG A 18 -10.58 0.43 -4.73
CA ARG A 18 -9.97 -0.58 -5.61
C ARG A 18 -8.59 -1.02 -5.12
N HIS A 19 -7.72 -0.07 -4.75
CA HIS A 19 -6.39 -0.41 -4.22
C HIS A 19 -6.47 -1.18 -2.90
N VAL A 20 -7.40 -0.83 -2.01
CA VAL A 20 -7.63 -1.59 -0.76
C VAL A 20 -8.08 -3.01 -1.05
N GLU A 21 -9.06 -3.21 -1.95
CA GLU A 21 -9.56 -4.55 -2.31
C GLU A 21 -8.45 -5.44 -2.92
N ILE A 22 -7.61 -4.87 -3.79
CA ILE A 22 -6.47 -5.60 -4.37
C ILE A 22 -5.44 -5.92 -3.28
N ALA A 23 -5.16 -4.98 -2.36
CA ALA A 23 -4.24 -5.21 -1.25
C ALA A 23 -4.72 -6.35 -0.33
N GLU A 24 -6.01 -6.39 0.00
CA GLU A 24 -6.63 -7.46 0.80
C GLU A 24 -6.53 -8.81 0.10
N LYS A 25 -6.81 -8.86 -1.20
CA LYS A 25 -6.67 -10.08 -2.00
C LYS A 25 -5.25 -10.62 -1.94
N PHE A 26 -4.25 -9.77 -2.18
CA PHE A 26 -2.85 -10.19 -2.14
C PHE A 26 -2.38 -10.58 -0.73
N LEU A 27 -2.87 -9.91 0.31
CA LEU A 27 -2.58 -10.28 1.70
C LEU A 27 -3.10 -11.69 2.01
N ALA A 28 -4.33 -11.98 1.61
CA ALA A 28 -4.95 -13.30 1.80
C ALA A 28 -4.20 -14.40 1.02
N GLU A 29 -3.92 -14.18 -0.28
CA GLU A 29 -3.12 -15.10 -1.10
C GLU A 29 -1.73 -15.34 -0.49
N GLY A 30 -1.06 -14.27 -0.05
CA GLY A 30 0.25 -14.36 0.58
C GLY A 30 0.22 -15.20 1.85
N ARG A 31 -0.79 -15.00 2.71
CA ARG A 31 -0.99 -15.77 3.94
C ARG A 31 -1.15 -17.28 3.68
N GLU A 32 -1.92 -17.65 2.65
CA GLU A 32 -2.17 -19.05 2.30
C GLU A 32 -0.94 -19.78 1.74
N LEU A 33 0.04 -19.01 1.26
CA LEU A 33 1.26 -19.51 0.64
C LEU A 33 2.44 -19.62 1.60
N ILE A 34 2.42 -18.96 2.77
CA ILE A 34 3.58 -18.89 3.70
C ILE A 34 4.22 -20.27 3.94
N ASP A 35 3.42 -21.27 4.29
CA ASP A 35 3.90 -22.62 4.62
C ASP A 35 4.06 -23.54 3.40
N LYS A 36 3.65 -23.10 2.20
CA LYS A 36 3.63 -23.90 0.96
C LYS A 36 4.69 -23.47 -0.04
N ASP A 37 4.82 -22.16 -0.23
CA ASP A 37 5.70 -21.50 -1.19
C ASP A 37 6.06 -20.11 -0.63
N PRO A 38 7.09 -20.01 0.25
CA PRO A 38 7.49 -18.76 0.87
C PRO A 38 8.00 -17.71 -0.14
N VAL A 39 8.50 -18.14 -1.30
CA VAL A 39 8.95 -17.23 -2.38
C VAL A 39 7.73 -16.52 -2.99
N GLN A 40 6.70 -17.27 -3.35
CA GLN A 40 5.46 -16.69 -3.86
C GLN A 40 4.70 -15.92 -2.77
N ALA A 41 4.69 -16.40 -1.53
CA ALA A 41 4.13 -15.66 -0.41
C ALA A 41 4.78 -14.27 -0.27
N SER A 42 6.11 -14.21 -0.37
CA SER A 42 6.87 -12.96 -0.31
C SER A 42 6.46 -11.98 -1.42
N GLU A 43 6.28 -12.46 -2.65
CA GLU A 43 5.83 -11.63 -3.78
C GLU A 43 4.42 -11.05 -3.54
N LYS A 44 3.49 -11.89 -3.07
CA LYS A 44 2.10 -11.49 -2.80
C LYS A 44 2.04 -10.48 -1.66
N LEU A 45 2.75 -10.72 -0.57
CA LEU A 45 2.79 -9.82 0.57
C LEU A 45 3.42 -8.47 0.21
N TYR A 46 4.47 -8.44 -0.63
CA TYR A 46 5.00 -7.19 -1.15
C TYR A 46 3.96 -6.43 -2.00
N LYS A 47 3.27 -7.12 -2.93
CA LYS A 47 2.19 -6.51 -3.73
C LYS A 47 1.05 -5.96 -2.86
N ALA A 48 0.70 -6.62 -1.76
CA ALA A 48 -0.26 -6.10 -0.79
C ALA A 48 0.21 -4.77 -0.18
N ALA A 49 1.49 -4.68 0.19
CA ALA A 49 2.09 -3.46 0.72
C ALA A 49 2.13 -2.32 -0.34
N GLU A 50 2.48 -2.62 -1.59
CA GLU A 50 2.46 -1.63 -2.68
C GLU A 50 1.07 -1.02 -2.84
N GLU A 51 0.04 -1.86 -2.93
CA GLU A 51 -1.35 -1.43 -3.10
C GLU A 51 -1.86 -0.64 -1.89
N ALA A 52 -1.47 -1.03 -0.67
CA ALA A 52 -1.77 -0.26 0.54
C ALA A 52 -1.13 1.14 0.52
N VAL A 53 0.14 1.26 0.07
CA VAL A 53 0.82 2.56 -0.07
C VAL A 53 0.15 3.43 -1.13
N LYS A 54 -0.24 2.85 -2.27
CA LYS A 54 -0.99 3.57 -3.32
C LYS A 54 -2.32 4.11 -2.79
N ALA A 55 -3.11 3.25 -2.13
CA ALA A 55 -4.37 3.65 -1.51
C ALA A 55 -4.18 4.82 -0.53
N LEU A 56 -3.20 4.71 0.37
CA LEU A 56 -2.92 5.74 1.37
C LEU A 56 -2.42 7.04 0.74
N ALA A 57 -1.56 6.97 -0.26
CA ALA A 57 -1.05 8.15 -0.95
C ALA A 57 -2.15 8.91 -1.68
N ILE A 58 -3.08 8.21 -2.33
CA ILE A 58 -4.25 8.80 -2.98
C ILE A 58 -5.19 9.39 -1.94
N ALA A 59 -5.55 8.62 -0.91
CA ALA A 59 -6.48 9.05 0.13
C ALA A 59 -5.99 10.27 0.90
N LEU A 60 -4.68 10.39 1.12
CA LEU A 60 -4.05 11.52 1.81
C LEU A 60 -3.64 12.65 0.84
N ASN A 61 -3.98 12.55 -0.45
CA ASN A 61 -3.66 13.53 -1.50
C ASN A 61 -2.16 13.90 -1.58
N LEU A 62 -1.30 12.89 -1.42
CA LEU A 62 0.15 13.06 -1.40
C LEU A 62 0.69 13.39 -2.81
N PRO A 63 1.79 14.17 -2.90
CA PRO A 63 2.37 14.54 -4.19
C PRO A 63 2.86 13.34 -5.01
N GLU A 64 3.23 12.23 -4.36
CA GLU A 64 3.64 11.00 -5.04
C GLU A 64 2.51 10.36 -5.85
N ALA A 65 1.26 10.45 -5.38
CA ALA A 65 0.10 9.96 -6.13
C ALA A 65 -0.12 10.78 -7.42
N ARG A 66 -0.04 12.12 -7.33
CA ARG A 66 -0.10 13.00 -8.51
C ARG A 66 1.02 12.69 -9.49
N LYS A 67 2.24 12.50 -8.98
CA LYS A 67 3.39 12.16 -9.81
C LYS A 67 3.21 10.81 -10.52
N ALA A 68 2.64 9.80 -9.85
CA ALA A 68 2.38 8.49 -10.46
C ALA A 68 1.38 8.59 -11.62
N ILE A 69 0.37 9.47 -11.51
CA ILE A 69 -0.59 9.76 -12.58
C ILE A 69 0.12 10.44 -13.76
N GLU A 70 0.93 11.46 -13.49
CA GLU A 70 1.69 12.18 -14.53
C GLU A 70 2.67 11.27 -15.28
N SER A 71 3.32 10.34 -14.57
CA SER A 71 4.24 9.36 -15.19
C SER A 71 3.54 8.11 -15.72
N GLY A 72 2.25 7.93 -15.47
CA GLY A 72 1.47 6.74 -15.84
C GLY A 72 1.91 5.45 -15.13
N SER A 73 2.72 5.53 -14.07
CA SER A 73 3.24 4.34 -13.39
C SER A 73 3.80 4.65 -12.00
N TRP A 74 3.78 3.64 -11.13
CA TRP A 74 4.46 3.61 -9.84
C TRP A 74 5.78 2.84 -9.97
N TRP A 75 6.91 3.51 -9.73
CA TRP A 75 8.21 2.83 -9.62
C TRP A 75 8.64 2.70 -8.15
N SER A 76 9.52 1.75 -7.84
CA SER A 76 9.90 1.40 -6.45
C SER A 76 10.35 2.61 -5.62
N LYS A 77 11.15 3.51 -6.21
CA LYS A 77 11.60 4.75 -5.55
C LYS A 77 10.45 5.74 -5.26
N LEU A 78 9.36 5.72 -6.03
CA LEU A 78 8.19 6.54 -5.77
C LEU A 78 7.36 5.95 -4.64
N LEU A 79 7.22 4.62 -4.62
CA LEU A 79 6.54 3.91 -3.53
C LEU A 79 7.25 4.09 -2.19
N GLU A 80 8.59 4.00 -2.17
CA GLU A 80 9.38 4.27 -0.96
C GLU A 80 9.16 5.69 -0.43
N LYS A 81 9.19 6.69 -1.32
CA LYS A 81 8.88 8.08 -0.96
C LYS A 81 7.45 8.24 -0.46
N ALA A 82 6.49 7.58 -1.11
CA ALA A 82 5.10 7.60 -0.71
C ALA A 82 4.93 6.99 0.68
N ALA A 83 5.58 5.86 0.99
CA ALA A 83 5.57 5.25 2.31
C ALA A 83 6.12 6.19 3.40
N GLN A 84 7.21 6.92 3.09
CA GLN A 84 7.76 7.95 3.97
C GLN A 84 6.78 9.11 4.20
N SER A 85 6.16 9.60 3.13
CA SER A 85 5.16 10.67 3.19
C SER A 85 3.90 10.22 3.95
N VAL A 86 3.46 8.97 3.80
CA VAL A 86 2.36 8.35 4.57
C VAL A 86 2.70 8.31 6.06
N ALA A 87 3.88 7.80 6.42
CA ALA A 87 4.33 7.74 7.81
C ALA A 87 4.30 9.12 8.47
N LYS A 88 4.79 10.14 7.77
CA LYS A 88 4.76 11.54 8.23
C LYS A 88 3.34 12.09 8.36
N ALA A 89 2.49 11.86 7.36
CA ALA A 89 1.13 12.38 7.34
C ALA A 89 0.24 11.76 8.44
N LEU A 90 0.46 10.48 8.77
CA LEU A 90 -0.28 9.77 9.80
C LEU A 90 0.34 9.90 11.21
N GLY A 91 1.56 10.44 11.32
CA GLY A 91 2.32 10.43 12.58
C GLY A 91 2.75 9.03 13.03
N ALA A 92 2.75 8.05 12.12
CA ALA A 92 3.02 6.64 12.37
C ALA A 92 4.44 6.28 11.89
N LYS A 93 5.44 6.51 12.74
CA LYS A 93 6.86 6.27 12.39
C LYS A 93 7.15 4.80 12.09
N GLU A 94 6.43 3.91 12.75
CA GLU A 94 6.48 2.46 12.56
C GLU A 94 6.13 2.02 11.13
N PHE A 95 5.39 2.84 10.37
CA PHE A 95 5.06 2.54 8.98
C PHE A 95 6.31 2.38 8.09
N ILE A 96 7.41 3.06 8.43
CA ILE A 96 8.71 2.88 7.75
C ILE A 96 9.25 1.48 7.97
N LEU A 97 9.19 0.97 9.21
CA LEU A 97 9.64 -0.39 9.53
C LEU A 97 8.80 -1.43 8.78
N TRP A 98 7.49 -1.18 8.63
CA TRP A 98 6.61 -2.08 7.88
C TRP A 98 6.95 -2.08 6.39
N TRP A 99 7.25 -0.91 5.82
CA TRP A 99 7.71 -0.80 4.44
C TRP A 99 9.06 -1.49 4.21
N ASP A 100 10.02 -1.33 5.13
CA ASP A 100 11.32 -2.00 5.05
C ASP A 100 11.17 -3.52 5.11
N ALA A 101 10.24 -4.03 5.94
CA ALA A 101 9.89 -5.45 5.95
C ALA A 101 9.29 -5.90 4.61
N ALA A 102 8.42 -5.11 4.00
CA ALA A 102 7.87 -5.38 2.67
C ALA A 102 8.96 -5.42 1.60
N PHE A 103 9.89 -4.47 1.62
CA PHE A 103 11.00 -4.43 0.68
C PHE A 103 11.96 -5.63 0.85
N LYS A 104 12.17 -6.08 2.09
CA LYS A 104 12.93 -7.32 2.36
C LYS A 104 12.21 -8.56 1.83
N LEU A 105 10.88 -8.64 1.91
CA LEU A 105 10.12 -9.71 1.25
C LEU A 105 10.32 -9.66 -0.27
N HIS A 106 10.35 -8.46 -0.88
CA HIS A 106 10.59 -8.32 -2.31
C HIS A 106 11.98 -8.80 -2.75
N VAL A 107 13.03 -8.31 -2.07
CA VAL A 107 14.41 -8.59 -2.47
C VAL A 107 14.82 -9.99 -1.99
N ASP A 108 14.91 -10.17 -0.68
CA ASP A 108 15.43 -11.41 -0.10
C ASP A 108 14.45 -12.57 -0.25
N GLY A 109 13.15 -12.30 -0.21
CA GLY A 109 12.11 -13.33 -0.30
C GLY A 109 11.84 -13.77 -1.73
N PHE A 110 11.45 -12.83 -2.59
CA PHE A 110 11.03 -13.15 -3.96
C PHE A 110 12.20 -13.26 -4.95
N HIS A 111 13.06 -12.24 -5.04
CA HIS A 111 14.14 -12.24 -6.04
C HIS A 111 15.30 -13.17 -5.68
N GLU A 112 15.64 -13.28 -4.40
CA GLU A 112 16.79 -14.07 -3.94
C GLU A 112 16.42 -15.42 -3.31
N ALA A 113 15.14 -15.67 -3.00
CA ALA A 113 14.65 -16.90 -2.38
C ALA A 113 15.41 -17.33 -1.10
N ARG A 114 15.79 -16.35 -0.26
CA ARG A 114 16.56 -16.56 0.98
C ARG A 114 15.72 -16.68 2.24
N LEU A 115 14.45 -16.27 2.21
CA LEU A 115 13.58 -16.27 3.39
C LEU A 115 12.87 -17.62 3.56
N SER A 116 12.90 -18.14 4.78
CA SER A 116 12.10 -19.30 5.21
C SER A 116 10.62 -18.93 5.41
N SER A 117 9.75 -19.93 5.58
CA SER A 117 8.35 -19.69 5.95
C SER A 117 8.22 -18.91 7.25
N GLU A 118 9.07 -19.21 8.24
CA GLU A 118 9.15 -18.49 9.51
C GLU A 118 9.54 -17.02 9.30
N ASP A 119 10.56 -16.75 8.49
CA ASP A 119 10.97 -15.37 8.16
C ASP A 119 9.84 -14.56 7.50
N VAL A 120 9.08 -15.20 6.62
CA VAL A 120 7.93 -14.58 5.94
C VAL A 120 6.80 -14.32 6.94
N LYS A 121 6.54 -15.29 7.84
CA LYS A 121 5.50 -15.19 8.87
C LYS A 121 5.75 -14.06 9.86
N GLU A 122 7.00 -13.85 10.28
CA GLU A 122 7.39 -12.73 11.15
C GLU A 122 7.10 -11.36 10.50
N ARG A 123 7.13 -11.28 9.17
CA ARG A 123 6.90 -10.03 8.43
C ARG A 123 5.44 -9.83 8.07
N TYR A 124 4.64 -10.89 8.04
CA TYR A 124 3.22 -10.85 7.69
C TYR A 124 2.45 -9.80 8.51
N GLU A 125 2.66 -9.73 9.82
CA GLU A 125 1.94 -8.80 10.72
C GLU A 125 2.16 -7.33 10.34
N TYR A 126 3.35 -6.99 9.82
CA TYR A 126 3.65 -5.65 9.35
C TYR A 126 2.88 -5.32 8.07
N ILE A 127 2.81 -6.26 7.12
CA ILE A 127 2.06 -6.09 5.87
C ILE A 127 0.57 -5.99 6.16
N GLU A 128 0.06 -6.85 7.06
CA GLU A 128 -1.32 -6.78 7.53
C GLU A 128 -1.63 -5.43 8.19
N SER A 129 -0.69 -4.89 8.99
CA SER A 129 -0.82 -3.55 9.59
C SER A 129 -0.88 -2.43 8.56
N MET A 130 -0.13 -2.52 7.46
CA MET A 130 -0.21 -1.56 6.34
C MET A 130 -1.59 -1.61 5.66
N VAL A 131 -2.08 -2.80 5.31
CA VAL A 131 -3.39 -2.99 4.68
C VAL A 131 -4.52 -2.51 5.60
N ASN A 132 -4.47 -2.87 6.88
CA ASN A 132 -5.45 -2.41 7.88
C ASN A 132 -5.42 -0.90 8.09
N THR A 133 -4.27 -0.25 7.91
CA THR A 133 -4.17 1.21 7.95
C THR A 133 -4.87 1.84 6.75
N ALA A 134 -4.68 1.32 5.54
CA ALA A 134 -5.40 1.76 4.35
C ALA A 134 -6.92 1.63 4.52
N LYS A 135 -7.40 0.47 5.02
CA LYS A 135 -8.82 0.23 5.31
C LYS A 135 -9.40 1.25 6.29
N ARG A 136 -8.69 1.54 7.39
CA ARG A 136 -9.13 2.52 8.40
C ARG A 136 -9.26 3.93 7.82
N ILE A 137 -8.35 4.32 6.94
CA ILE A 137 -8.41 5.64 6.28
C ILE A 137 -9.60 5.70 5.32
N LEU A 138 -9.81 4.67 4.50
CA LEU A 138 -10.97 4.57 3.60
C LEU A 138 -12.29 4.68 4.37
N GLN A 139 -12.45 3.94 5.47
CA GLN A 139 -13.65 3.98 6.31
C GLN A 139 -13.91 5.37 6.91
N LYS A 140 -12.86 6.08 7.34
CA LYS A 140 -12.97 7.46 7.85
C LYS A 140 -13.41 8.45 6.77
N GLN A 141 -13.05 8.22 5.51
CA GLN A 141 -13.50 9.05 4.39
C GLN A 141 -14.94 8.75 3.97
N GLN A 142 -15.38 7.50 4.11
CA GLN A 142 -16.76 7.07 3.84
C GLN A 142 -17.75 7.41 4.96
N SER A 143 -17.27 7.70 6.18
CA SER A 143 -18.09 8.14 7.30
C SER A 143 -17.98 9.66 7.46
N PRO A 144 -18.84 10.48 6.84
CA PRO A 144 -18.84 11.90 7.12
C PRO A 144 -19.15 12.08 8.61
N ARG A 145 -18.32 12.86 9.31
CA ARG A 145 -18.58 13.29 10.70
C ARG A 145 -20.05 13.71 10.79
N LYS A 146 -20.86 13.00 11.58
CA LYS A 146 -22.09 13.60 12.12
C LYS A 146 -21.63 14.79 12.95
N GLN A 147 -21.70 15.99 12.36
CA GLN A 147 -21.45 17.22 13.09
C GLN A 147 -22.55 17.33 14.16
N HIS A 148 -22.13 17.44 15.42
CA HIS A 148 -22.96 17.96 16.50
C HIS A 148 -22.60 19.43 16.68
#